data_AF-A0A7C7QFN6-F1
#
_entry.id   AF-A0A7C7QFN6-F1
#
_cell.length_a   1.000
_cell.length_b   1.000
_cell.length_c   1.000
_cell.angle_alpha   90.00
_cell.angle_beta   90.00
_cell.angle_gamma   90.00
#
_symmetry.space_group_name_H-M   'P 1'
#
loop_
_entity.id
_entity.type
_entity.pdbx_description
1 polymer ?
#
loop_
_entity_poly.entity_id
_entity_poly.type
_entity_poly.pdbx_seq_one_letter_code
_entity_poly.pdbx_strand_id
1 'polypeptide(L)'
;RMVDFLLQPELPWRNLLARYMTAIARDDYSYTRPSTRRGDPAIYPSLRSAQIDIVIALDTSGSISETEIQQFISEVDAVKGQLRARITLHACDSVLAGNGPWVYEPWEEFVRPDDLQGGGGTSFVPIFEWAQGLDRRPDLLVYFTDAEGAFPETVPEFPVIWLVKGRHPVPWGQRIQLN
;
A
#
# COMPACT_ATOMS: atom_id res chain seq x y z
N ARG A 1 8.74 23.54 -31.90
CA ARG A 1 9.56 23.25 -30.69
C ARG A 1 9.12 24.29 -29.67
N MET A 2 8.52 23.96 -28.53
CA MET A 2 8.83 22.88 -27.60
C MET A 2 7.53 22.51 -26.85
N VAL A 3 7.46 21.25 -26.46
CA VAL A 3 6.28 20.48 -26.01
C VAL A 3 5.56 21.13 -24.84
N ASP A 4 4.22 21.19 -24.95
CA ASP A 4 3.29 21.43 -23.85
C ASP A 4 3.70 20.59 -22.64
N PHE A 5 4.05 21.26 -21.54
CA PHE A 5 3.97 20.67 -20.21
C PHE A 5 2.48 20.45 -19.92
N LEU A 6 1.92 19.40 -20.51
CA LEU A 6 0.65 18.83 -20.07
C LEU A 6 0.87 18.43 -18.62
N LEU A 7 0.39 19.31 -17.73
CA LEU A 7 0.05 19.04 -16.35
C LEU A 7 -0.56 17.64 -16.32
N GLN A 8 0.26 16.66 -15.93
CA GLN A 8 -0.25 15.33 -15.68
C GLN A 8 -1.29 15.51 -14.58
N PRO A 9 -2.55 15.10 -14.79
CA PRO A 9 -3.50 15.13 -13.69
C PRO A 9 -2.88 14.30 -12.57
N GLU A 10 -2.77 14.91 -11.39
CA GLU A 10 -2.50 14.20 -10.13
C GLU A 10 -3.48 13.05 -10.08
N LEU A 11 -3.08 11.86 -10.52
CA LEU A 11 -3.86 10.67 -10.29
C LEU A 11 -3.62 10.38 -8.83
N PRO A 12 -4.54 10.76 -7.92
CA PRO A 12 -4.34 10.55 -6.51
C PRO A 12 -4.23 9.03 -6.38
N TRP A 13 -3.17 8.53 -5.77
CA TRP A 13 -2.99 7.10 -5.55
C TRP A 13 -4.21 6.45 -4.87
N ARG A 14 -5.05 7.26 -4.19
CA ARG A 14 -6.44 6.96 -3.80
C ARG A 14 -7.27 6.28 -4.91
N ASN A 15 -7.26 6.84 -6.11
CA ASN A 15 -7.97 6.29 -7.28
C ASN A 15 -7.35 4.98 -7.74
N LEU A 16 -6.03 4.84 -7.62
CA LEU A 16 -5.35 3.58 -7.96
C LEU A 16 -5.70 2.49 -6.96
N LEU A 17 -5.68 2.78 -5.66
CA LEU A 17 -6.16 1.87 -4.63
C LEU A 17 -7.62 1.47 -4.84
N ALA A 18 -8.51 2.47 -5.03
CA ALA A 18 -9.92 2.21 -5.28
C ALA A 18 -10.13 1.32 -6.52
N ARG A 19 -9.34 1.53 -7.59
CA ARG A 19 -9.36 0.69 -8.80
C ARG A 19 -8.86 -0.72 -8.54
N TYR A 20 -7.73 -0.89 -7.86
CA TYR A 20 -7.19 -2.21 -7.51
C TYR A 20 -8.17 -3.00 -6.67
N MET A 21 -8.77 -2.35 -5.68
CA MET A 21 -9.79 -2.96 -4.86
C MET A 21 -11.05 -3.35 -5.61
N THR A 22 -11.51 -2.50 -6.52
CA THR A 22 -12.63 -2.85 -7.39
C THR A 22 -12.29 -4.08 -8.25
N ALA A 23 -11.03 -4.23 -8.68
CA ALA A 23 -10.59 -5.41 -9.41
C ALA A 23 -10.57 -6.67 -8.52
N ILE A 24 -9.97 -6.61 -7.33
CA ILE A 24 -9.93 -7.72 -6.36
C ILE A 24 -11.35 -8.19 -6.00
N ALA A 25 -12.24 -7.24 -5.65
CA ALA A 25 -13.62 -7.56 -5.32
C ALA A 25 -14.34 -8.28 -6.49
N ARG A 26 -14.11 -7.88 -7.74
CA ARG A 26 -14.70 -8.53 -8.92
C ARG A 26 -14.18 -9.95 -9.12
N ASP A 27 -12.90 -10.20 -8.88
CA ASP A 27 -12.33 -11.54 -8.97
C ASP A 27 -12.97 -12.47 -7.93
N ASP A 28 -13.10 -12.04 -6.66
CA ASP A 28 -13.77 -12.82 -5.61
C ASP A 28 -15.24 -13.14 -5.93
N TYR A 29 -15.97 -12.19 -6.53
CA TYR A 29 -17.34 -12.44 -7.02
C TYR A 29 -17.39 -13.51 -8.13
N SER A 30 -16.36 -13.59 -8.98
CA SER A 30 -16.26 -14.58 -10.06
C SER A 30 -16.00 -16.00 -9.51
N TYR A 31 -15.19 -16.12 -8.46
CA TYR A 31 -14.86 -17.40 -7.84
C TYR A 31 -15.97 -17.96 -6.94
N THR A 32 -16.83 -17.11 -6.38
CA THR A 32 -17.90 -17.53 -5.46
C THR A 32 -19.18 -17.91 -6.22
N ARG A 33 -19.13 -18.94 -7.07
CA ARG A 33 -20.32 -19.45 -7.77
C ARG A 33 -21.15 -20.33 -6.82
N PRO A 34 -22.41 -20.00 -6.47
CA PRO A 34 -23.18 -20.76 -5.49
C PRO A 34 -23.52 -22.18 -5.99
N SER A 35 -23.52 -23.17 -5.09
CA SER A 35 -23.94 -24.53 -5.42
C SER A 35 -25.44 -24.58 -5.74
N THR A 36 -25.81 -25.18 -6.86
CA THR A 36 -27.18 -25.23 -7.41
C THR A 36 -28.13 -26.22 -6.70
N ARG A 37 -27.82 -26.66 -5.47
CA ARG A 37 -28.48 -27.83 -4.84
C ARG A 37 -29.68 -27.54 -3.93
N ARG A 38 -30.25 -26.33 -3.93
CA ARG A 38 -31.54 -26.10 -3.25
C ARG A 38 -32.32 -25.00 -3.97
N GLY A 39 -33.63 -25.25 -4.13
CA GLY A 39 -34.55 -24.49 -4.96
C GLY A 39 -34.63 -22.99 -4.70
N ASP A 40 -35.23 -22.35 -5.71
CA ASP A 40 -35.40 -20.93 -5.99
C ASP A 40 -34.09 -20.11 -5.99
N PRO A 41 -33.59 -19.64 -7.17
CA PRO A 41 -32.36 -18.86 -7.27
C PRO A 41 -32.61 -17.42 -6.79
N ALA A 42 -32.95 -17.26 -5.51
CA ALA A 42 -32.77 -15.99 -4.85
C ALA A 42 -31.26 -15.79 -4.70
N ILE A 43 -30.69 -14.97 -5.58
CA ILE A 43 -29.32 -14.48 -5.46
C ILE A 43 -29.30 -13.61 -4.20
N TYR A 44 -28.95 -14.21 -3.07
CA TYR A 44 -28.48 -13.45 -1.93
C TYR A 44 -26.97 -13.31 -2.11
N PRO A 45 -26.45 -12.13 -2.51
CA PRO A 45 -25.02 -11.92 -2.47
C PRO A 45 -24.60 -12.11 -1.00
N SER A 46 -23.80 -13.14 -0.72
CA SER A 46 -23.10 -13.23 0.55
C SER A 46 -22.10 -12.09 0.57
N LEU A 47 -22.55 -10.91 1.01
CA LEU A 47 -21.83 -9.66 1.17
C LEU A 47 -20.77 -9.75 2.28
N ARG A 48 -20.03 -10.84 2.35
CA ARG A 48 -18.76 -10.87 3.06
C ARG A 48 -17.74 -10.26 2.10
N SER A 49 -17.80 -8.94 1.92
CA SER A 49 -16.76 -8.21 1.20
C SER A 49 -15.42 -8.65 1.77
N ALA A 50 -14.56 -9.24 0.93
CA ALA A 50 -13.25 -9.68 1.36
C ALA A 50 -12.52 -8.51 2.00
N GLN A 51 -12.05 -8.70 3.23
CA GLN A 51 -11.12 -7.80 3.87
C GLN A 51 -9.80 -7.87 3.10
N ILE A 52 -9.29 -6.71 2.70
CA ILE A 52 -8.04 -6.60 1.94
C ILE A 52 -6.93 -6.26 2.92
N ASP A 53 -5.84 -7.02 2.85
CA ASP A 53 -4.65 -6.84 3.68
C ASP A 53 -3.61 -6.01 2.92
N ILE A 54 -3.38 -4.79 3.37
CA ILE A 54 -2.43 -3.85 2.76
C ILE A 54 -1.24 -3.68 3.70
N VAL A 55 -0.03 -3.82 3.16
CA VAL A 55 1.19 -3.39 3.84
C VAL A 55 1.54 -1.98 3.39
N ILE A 56 1.76 -1.09 4.35
CA ILE A 56 2.27 0.25 4.10
C ILE A 56 3.67 0.36 4.70
N ALA A 57 4.65 0.65 3.86
CA ALA A 57 6.02 0.88 4.27
C ALA A 57 6.32 2.38 4.23
N LEU A 58 6.85 2.91 5.35
CA LEU A 58 7.34 4.28 5.45
C LEU A 58 8.86 4.27 5.43
N ASP A 59 9.44 4.99 4.47
CA ASP A 59 10.84 5.37 4.52
C ASP A 59 11.04 6.43 5.61
N THR A 60 11.83 6.10 6.62
CA THR A 60 12.22 7.02 7.71
C THR A 60 13.65 7.51 7.59
N SER A 61 14.26 7.38 6.41
CA SER A 61 15.53 8.02 6.09
C SER A 61 15.42 9.56 6.11
N GLY A 62 16.57 10.23 6.17
CA GLY A 62 16.63 11.68 6.36
C GLY A 62 16.05 12.54 5.21
N SER A 63 15.71 11.94 4.07
CA SER A 63 15.12 12.65 2.92
C SER A 63 13.60 12.82 2.99
N ILE A 64 12.94 12.10 3.91
CA ILE A 64 11.51 12.14 4.14
C ILE A 64 11.21 12.95 5.40
N SER A 65 10.42 14.00 5.27
CA SER A 65 10.06 14.85 6.40
C SER A 65 8.85 14.33 7.18
N GLU A 66 8.77 14.71 8.45
CA GLU A 66 7.64 14.39 9.32
C GLU A 66 6.30 14.91 8.77
N THR A 67 6.29 16.11 8.20
CA THR A 67 5.11 16.70 7.55
C THR A 67 4.61 15.84 6.38
N GLU A 68 5.53 15.32 5.56
CA GLU A 68 5.16 14.48 4.41
C GLU A 68 4.59 13.14 4.85
N ILE A 69 5.17 12.52 5.88
CA ILE A 69 4.61 11.30 6.50
C ILE A 69 3.21 11.57 7.04
N GLN A 70 3.03 12.68 7.75
CA GLN A 70 1.73 13.04 8.33
C GLN A 70 0.66 13.26 7.25
N GLN A 71 1.02 13.97 6.16
CA GLN A 71 0.13 14.17 5.02
C GLN A 71 -0.27 12.82 4.42
N PHE A 72 0.71 11.95 4.14
CA PHE A 72 0.47 10.62 3.61
C PHE A 72 -0.47 9.80 4.49
N ILE A 73 -0.25 9.76 5.80
CA ILE A 73 -1.10 9.03 6.75
C ILE A 73 -2.53 9.56 6.74
N SER A 74 -2.72 10.88 6.77
CA SER A 74 -4.04 11.49 6.68
C SER A 74 -4.77 11.17 5.37
N GLU A 75 -4.03 11.04 4.27
CA GLU A 75 -4.61 10.62 3.00
C GLU A 75 -5.05 9.15 3.00
N VAL A 76 -4.26 8.25 3.61
CA VAL A 76 -4.62 6.83 3.81
C VAL A 76 -5.84 6.68 4.68
N ASP A 77 -5.88 7.37 5.82
CA ASP A 77 -7.00 7.29 6.75
C ASP A 77 -8.33 7.70 6.07
N ALA A 78 -8.30 8.79 5.29
CA ALA A 78 -9.46 9.29 4.55
C ALA A 78 -10.06 8.27 3.56
N VAL A 79 -9.28 7.31 3.07
CA VAL A 79 -9.75 6.31 2.12
C VAL A 79 -9.97 4.94 2.75
N LYS A 80 -9.25 4.57 3.82
CA LYS A 80 -9.27 3.19 4.36
C LYS A 80 -10.67 2.73 4.79
N GLY A 81 -11.49 3.65 5.32
CA GLY A 81 -12.86 3.35 5.75
C GLY A 81 -13.78 2.94 4.59
N GLN A 82 -13.55 3.50 3.40
CA GLN A 82 -14.27 3.12 2.17
C GLN A 82 -13.82 1.75 1.66
N LEU A 83 -12.60 1.37 2.02
CA LEU A 83 -11.88 0.22 1.49
C LEU A 83 -12.00 -1.05 2.36
N ARG A 84 -12.62 -0.97 3.55
CA ARG A 84 -12.64 -2.09 4.54
C ARG A 84 -11.26 -2.78 4.68
N ALA A 85 -10.18 -2.00 4.58
CA ALA A 85 -8.82 -2.51 4.49
C ALA A 85 -8.22 -2.68 5.90
N ARG A 86 -7.56 -3.81 6.12
CA ARG A 86 -6.63 -3.98 7.24
C ARG A 86 -5.26 -3.51 6.79
N ILE A 87 -4.68 -2.60 7.54
CA ILE A 87 -3.40 -1.98 7.21
C ILE A 87 -2.35 -2.47 8.20
N THR A 88 -1.24 -2.99 7.68
CA THR A 88 -0.03 -3.22 8.47
C THR A 88 1.01 -2.18 8.07
N LEU A 89 1.25 -1.22 8.94
CA LEU A 89 2.24 -0.18 8.78
C LEU A 89 3.59 -0.67 9.30
N HIS A 90 4.67 -0.41 8.56
CA HIS A 90 6.02 -0.62 9.04
C HIS A 90 6.93 0.51 8.57
N ALA A 91 7.79 1.00 9.46
CA ALA A 91 8.84 1.94 9.10
C ALA A 91 10.16 1.21 8.83
N CYS A 92 10.94 1.73 7.88
CA CYS A 92 12.24 1.19 7.52
C CYS A 92 13.16 2.30 7.02
N ASP A 93 14.41 2.28 7.49
CA ASP A 93 15.51 3.00 6.87
C ASP A 93 16.47 2.00 6.21
N SER A 94 17.61 1.71 6.85
CA SER A 94 18.49 0.59 6.56
C SER A 94 17.99 -0.72 7.19
N VAL A 95 17.19 -0.61 8.26
CA VAL A 95 16.60 -1.73 8.99
C VAL A 95 15.15 -1.44 9.33
N LEU A 96 14.39 -2.49 9.61
CA LEU A 96 13.02 -2.37 10.11
C LEU A 96 13.02 -1.72 11.50
N ALA A 97 12.08 -0.78 11.71
CA ALA A 97 11.87 -0.16 13.00
C ALA A 97 11.43 -1.20 14.04
N GLY A 98 12.17 -1.33 15.14
CA GLY A 98 11.94 -2.39 16.14
C GLY A 98 10.64 -2.27 16.95
N ASN A 99 9.97 -1.13 16.89
CA ASN A 99 8.66 -0.89 17.51
C ASN A 99 7.48 -1.14 16.57
N GLY A 100 7.74 -1.45 15.30
CA GLY A 100 6.74 -1.95 14.36
C GLY A 100 6.70 -3.49 14.31
N PRO A 101 5.85 -4.07 13.44
CA PRO A 101 4.82 -3.38 12.66
C PRO A 101 3.64 -2.91 13.51
N TRP A 102 2.88 -1.93 13.02
CA TRP A 102 1.62 -1.47 13.61
C TRP A 102 0.45 -1.93 12.75
N VAL A 103 -0.54 -2.57 13.37
CA VAL A 103 -1.70 -3.13 12.66
C VAL A 103 -2.93 -2.29 12.98
N TYR A 104 -3.66 -1.92 11.94
CA TYR A 104 -4.90 -1.14 12.03
C TYR A 104 -6.01 -1.89 11.32
N GLU A 105 -7.05 -2.22 12.07
CA GLU A 105 -8.25 -2.83 11.55
C GLU A 105 -9.09 -1.81 10.75
N PRO A 106 -10.01 -2.27 9.88
CA PRO A 106 -10.79 -1.38 9.02
C PRO A 106 -11.52 -0.24 9.75
N TRP A 107 -11.99 -0.49 10.98
CA TRP A 107 -12.77 0.45 11.79
C TRP A 107 -11.93 1.36 12.69
N GLU A 108 -10.64 1.10 12.84
CA GLU A 108 -9.75 1.92 13.69
C GLU A 108 -9.38 3.22 12.98
N GLU A 109 -8.83 4.21 13.68
CA GLU A 109 -8.23 5.38 13.02
C GLU A 109 -6.80 5.02 12.60
N PHE A 110 -6.38 5.39 11.38
CA PHE A 110 -5.01 5.21 10.93
C PHE A 110 -4.18 6.43 11.28
N VAL A 111 -3.46 6.32 12.39
CA VAL A 111 -2.65 7.40 12.96
C VAL A 111 -1.16 7.10 12.87
N ARG A 112 -0.36 8.16 12.83
CA ARG A 112 1.10 8.07 12.88
C ARG A 112 1.54 7.49 14.24
N PRO A 113 2.43 6.49 14.26
CA PRO A 113 3.07 6.06 15.50
C PRO A 113 3.95 7.19 16.10
N ASP A 114 3.87 7.39 17.41
CA ASP A 114 4.60 8.46 18.11
C ASP A 114 6.13 8.29 18.03
N ASP A 115 6.61 7.04 18.00
CA ASP A 115 8.04 6.70 18.06
C ASP A 115 8.60 6.26 16.69
N LEU A 116 8.28 6.96 15.60
CA LEU A 116 8.94 6.71 14.32
C LEU A 116 10.42 7.12 14.38
N GLN A 117 11.30 6.13 14.56
CA GLN A 117 12.74 6.31 14.56
C GLN A 117 13.33 6.06 13.16
N GLY A 118 14.40 6.78 12.84
CA GLY A 118 15.10 6.69 11.56
C GLY A 118 16.29 7.64 11.50
N GLY A 119 16.79 7.89 10.28
CA GLY A 119 17.96 8.74 10.03
C GLY A 119 19.25 8.00 9.69
N GLY A 120 19.17 6.68 9.46
CA GLY A 120 20.25 5.91 8.84
C GLY A 120 20.32 6.12 7.32
N GLY A 121 21.08 5.24 6.65
CA GLY A 121 21.00 5.09 5.19
C GLY A 121 19.69 4.39 4.77
N THR A 122 19.50 4.19 3.47
CA THR A 122 18.22 3.66 2.93
C THR A 122 18.41 2.31 2.27
N SER A 123 17.65 1.31 2.73
CA SER A 123 17.54 -0.01 2.11
C SER A 123 16.07 -0.43 2.12
N PHE A 124 15.50 -0.67 0.93
CA PHE A 124 14.13 -1.12 0.82
C PHE A 124 13.99 -2.63 1.05
N VAL A 125 15.10 -3.38 0.95
CA VAL A 125 15.15 -4.84 1.06
C VAL A 125 14.46 -5.41 2.31
N PRO A 126 14.69 -4.89 3.53
CA PRO A 126 14.16 -5.50 4.76
C PRO A 126 12.63 -5.61 4.79
N ILE A 127 11.93 -4.60 4.23
CA ILE A 127 10.47 -4.60 4.13
C ILE A 127 9.97 -5.75 3.27
N PHE A 128 10.64 -6.03 2.15
CA PHE A 128 10.21 -7.10 1.24
C PHE A 128 10.53 -8.49 1.80
N GLU A 129 11.69 -8.66 2.43
CA GLU A 129 12.03 -9.92 3.11
C GLU A 129 11.01 -10.24 4.22
N TRP A 130 10.67 -9.24 5.04
CA TRP A 130 9.65 -9.39 6.08
C TRP A 130 8.27 -9.67 5.50
N ALA A 131 7.83 -8.92 4.49
CA ALA A 131 6.51 -9.10 3.89
C ALA A 131 6.34 -10.45 3.18
N GLN A 132 7.42 -11.01 2.61
CA GLN A 132 7.41 -12.36 2.03
C GLN A 132 7.32 -13.46 3.09
N GLY A 133 7.81 -13.21 4.31
CA GLY A 133 7.76 -14.15 5.42
C GLY A 133 6.44 -14.17 6.20
N LEU A 134 5.47 -13.31 5.87
CA LEU A 134 4.16 -13.29 6.51
C LEU A 134 3.34 -14.54 6.16
N ASP A 135 2.62 -15.08 7.15
CA ASP A 135 1.71 -16.24 6.96
C ASP A 135 0.71 -16.01 5.82
N ARG A 136 0.20 -14.77 5.72
CA ARG A 136 -0.58 -14.29 4.59
C ARG A 136 0.17 -13.14 3.94
N ARG A 137 0.49 -13.29 2.67
CA ARG A 137 1.09 -12.23 1.86
C ARG A 137 0.11 -11.06 1.71
N PRO A 138 0.62 -9.82 1.62
CA PRO A 138 -0.24 -8.67 1.39
C PRO A 138 -0.91 -8.78 0.02
N ASP A 139 -2.16 -8.33 -0.05
CA ASP A 139 -2.86 -8.13 -1.33
C ASP A 139 -2.24 -6.95 -2.11
N LEU A 140 -1.58 -6.03 -1.39
CA LEU A 140 -0.83 -4.91 -1.93
C LEU A 140 0.21 -4.40 -0.92
N LEU A 141 1.42 -4.10 -1.41
CA LEU A 141 2.40 -3.29 -0.68
C LEU A 141 2.47 -1.87 -1.27
N VAL A 142 2.32 -0.87 -0.41
CA VAL A 142 2.52 0.55 -0.75
C VAL A 142 3.75 1.05 -0.01
N TYR A 143 4.72 1.60 -0.73
CA TYR A 143 5.96 2.13 -0.15
C TYR A 143 6.04 3.63 -0.38
N PHE A 144 6.10 4.42 0.69
CA PHE A 144 6.34 5.86 0.64
C PHE A 144 7.84 6.15 0.84
N THR A 145 8.50 6.71 -0.18
CA THR A 145 9.96 6.92 -0.24
C THR A 145 10.33 7.98 -1.27
N ASP A 146 11.59 8.43 -1.30
CA ASP A 146 12.18 9.17 -2.42
C ASP A 146 12.80 8.25 -3.50
N ALA A 147 12.76 6.93 -3.27
CA ALA A 147 13.35 5.89 -4.12
C ALA A 147 14.89 5.94 -4.23
N GLU A 148 15.58 6.56 -3.27
CA GLU A 148 17.04 6.57 -3.17
C GLU A 148 17.53 5.52 -2.16
N GLY A 149 17.75 4.29 -2.62
CA GLY A 149 18.21 3.20 -1.75
C GLY A 149 18.43 1.88 -2.48
N ALA A 150 18.87 0.86 -1.75
CA ALA A 150 19.00 -0.48 -2.30
C ALA A 150 17.61 -1.12 -2.47
N PHE A 151 17.31 -1.56 -3.69
CA PHE A 151 16.08 -2.30 -4.00
C PHE A 151 16.31 -3.81 -3.94
N PRO A 152 15.27 -4.62 -3.65
CA PRO A 152 15.34 -6.06 -3.83
C PRO A 152 15.67 -6.44 -5.28
N GLU A 153 16.58 -7.41 -5.44
CA GLU A 153 16.97 -7.92 -6.76
C GLU A 153 15.84 -8.70 -7.45
N THR A 154 15.00 -9.36 -6.65
CA THR A 154 13.86 -10.15 -7.14
C THR A 154 12.55 -9.42 -6.93
N VAL A 155 11.70 -9.43 -7.97
CA VAL A 155 10.34 -8.91 -7.89
C VAL A 155 9.51 -9.79 -6.94
N PRO A 156 8.80 -9.22 -5.94
CA PRO A 156 7.96 -10.00 -5.04
C PRO A 156 6.72 -10.57 -5.77
N GLU A 157 6.14 -11.62 -5.21
CA GLU A 157 4.93 -12.28 -5.75
C GLU A 157 3.62 -11.58 -5.37
N PHE A 158 3.69 -10.34 -4.90
CA PHE A 158 2.54 -9.49 -4.58
C PHE A 158 2.67 -8.12 -5.28
N PRO A 159 1.56 -7.44 -5.59
CA PRO A 159 1.59 -6.12 -6.21
C PRO A 159 2.31 -5.09 -5.34
N VAL A 160 3.06 -4.18 -5.98
CA VAL A 160 3.78 -3.12 -5.28
C VAL A 160 3.52 -1.77 -5.95
N ILE A 161 3.16 -0.79 -5.13
CA ILE A 161 3.06 0.61 -5.49
C ILE A 161 4.15 1.39 -4.76
N TRP A 162 4.97 2.10 -5.51
CA TRP A 162 5.95 3.05 -5.00
C TRP A 162 5.37 4.45 -5.07
N LEU A 163 5.07 5.05 -3.93
CA LEU A 163 4.74 6.46 -3.78
C LEU A 163 6.05 7.24 -3.64
N VAL A 164 6.51 7.79 -4.77
CA VAL A 164 7.85 8.35 -4.89
C VAL A 164 7.80 9.88 -4.82
N LYS A 165 8.47 10.44 -3.82
CA LYS A 165 8.85 11.85 -3.77
C LYS A 165 9.98 12.11 -4.76
N GLY A 166 9.85 13.14 -5.59
CA GLY A 166 10.87 13.46 -6.59
C GLY A 166 10.92 12.46 -7.75
N ARG A 167 11.98 12.48 -8.57
CA ARG A 167 11.97 11.86 -9.91
C ARG A 167 12.72 10.54 -10.03
N HIS A 168 13.17 9.96 -8.92
CA HIS A 168 13.95 8.73 -8.96
C HIS A 168 13.13 7.57 -9.55
N PRO A 169 13.75 6.75 -10.43
CA PRO A 169 13.09 5.59 -11.00
C PRO A 169 13.02 4.46 -9.97
N VAL A 170 12.09 3.54 -10.17
CA VAL A 170 12.01 2.26 -9.44
C VAL A 170 12.18 1.11 -10.42
N PRO A 171 12.83 0.01 -10.03
CA PRO A 171 13.19 -1.07 -10.95
C PRO A 171 11.98 -1.89 -11.43
N TRP A 172 10.91 -1.94 -10.63
CA TRP A 172 9.70 -2.73 -10.89
C TRP A 172 8.53 -2.23 -10.05
N GLY A 173 7.35 -2.80 -10.27
CA GLY A 173 6.12 -2.35 -9.63
C GLY A 173 5.58 -1.07 -10.27
N GLN A 174 4.55 -0.50 -9.66
CA GLN A 174 3.92 0.71 -10.16
C GLN A 174 4.45 1.94 -9.42
N ARG A 175 5.08 2.86 -10.15
CA ARG A 175 5.50 4.15 -9.62
C ARG A 175 4.37 5.17 -9.70
N ILE A 176 4.15 5.90 -8.62
CA ILE A 176 3.28 7.08 -8.57
C ILE A 176 4.11 8.24 -8.02
N GLN A 177 4.14 9.34 -8.76
CA GLN A 177 4.79 10.58 -8.34
C GLN A 177 3.94 11.26 -7.25
N LEU A 178 4.58 11.64 -6.15
CA LEU A 178 4.03 12.64 -5.23
C LEU A 178 4.58 14.01 -5.62
N ASN A 179 3.67 14.98 -5.80
CA ASN A 179 3.97 16.35 -6.21
C ASN A 179 4.15 17.28 -5.01
#